data_AF-A0A7X7WDT8-F1
#
_entry.id   AF-A0A7X7WDT8-F1
#
_cell.length_a   1.000
_cell.length_b   1.000
_cell.length_c   1.000
_cell.angle_alpha   90.00
_cell.angle_beta   90.00
_cell.angle_gamma   90.00
#
_symmetry.space_group_name_H-M   'P 1'
#
loop_
_entity.id
_entity.type
_entity.pdbx_description
1 polymer ?
#
loop_
_entity_poly.entity_id
_entity_poly.type
_entity_poly.pdbx_seq_one_letter_code
_entity_poly.pdbx_strand_id
1 'polypeptide(L)'
;MRAFFGIIFFVLSVFPFSYAAQYKGGELFEIDFDGGWEQGKSNDPAVLLRLEKGQNFLEISKLEDELSDYYLKSRLKEQAETFKNKGEAISEPKSASVHGSGASYYAVSGENIIALLTYGGVSYSLISKGVSEGKIKDVIYFFRKPGEKVEKPKPKPAPKRKVKEEKEEEKTEGVQYFMVEDSSGQASTQAPVFVFTDTSASQIQTSQTQTQVSTSPSAAEQMQKNALNLLTELAARDYSAKPIFQRKPINKFAVMGIISFWLIGWLFSVAKYSSVPNPKMTPYPQEVPPDFFFPFIISRVRTPKTAMFHIITRQKQVLSGFYNHEFQPILSAGVYGLIAFHIFWSMTGFINENMVIGTLASLPLGKYIASLPEFPFVLLIIYGLIKKSQTLQKLYVQDAQTNPVMSVMPDKKYYAIMKDGKGKEVAQLHQRNDGSVRKWHFVDTDNQVVFTIVDEHPEIYKAIRLFGNPTGALRCRYSIFVDNKRAGFLFVDMNSPDGFQVHLEYAYARLAHPGQIMSALLYIASREKEKSFFNL
;
A
#
# COMPACT_ATOMS: atom_id res chain seq x y z
N MET A 1 -38.45 45.49 44.90
CA MET A 1 -38.11 44.07 44.65
C MET A 1 -38.79 43.43 43.44
N ARG A 2 -39.84 44.02 42.83
CA ARG A 2 -40.45 43.53 41.56
C ARG A 2 -39.87 44.14 40.27
N ALA A 3 -39.23 45.32 40.36
CA ALA A 3 -38.56 45.95 39.21
C ALA A 3 -37.17 45.33 38.89
N PHE A 4 -36.51 44.71 39.88
CA PHE A 4 -35.17 44.11 39.69
C PHE A 4 -35.23 42.74 38.98
N PHE A 5 -36.32 41.99 39.16
CA PHE A 5 -36.54 40.73 38.45
C PHE A 5 -36.97 40.92 36.97
N GLY A 6 -37.61 42.04 36.63
CA GLY A 6 -37.97 42.36 35.25
C GLY A 6 -36.78 42.71 34.37
N ILE A 7 -35.76 43.39 34.92
CA ILE A 7 -34.56 43.78 34.18
C ILE A 7 -33.64 42.57 33.95
N ILE A 8 -33.55 41.62 34.90
CA ILE A 8 -32.75 40.41 34.72
C ILE A 8 -33.38 39.47 33.67
N PHE A 9 -34.71 39.38 33.60
CA PHE A 9 -35.38 38.56 32.57
C PHE A 9 -35.29 39.20 31.17
N PHE A 10 -35.31 40.53 31.07
CA PHE A 10 -35.18 41.24 29.78
C PHE A 10 -33.73 41.26 29.26
N VAL A 11 -32.72 41.30 30.14
CA VAL A 11 -31.31 41.23 29.74
C VAL A 11 -30.91 39.79 29.33
N LEU A 12 -31.56 38.75 29.88
CA LEU A 12 -31.37 37.36 29.45
C LEU A 12 -32.13 36.96 28.17
N SER A 13 -33.17 37.71 27.77
CA SER A 13 -33.92 37.44 26.53
C SER A 13 -33.47 38.27 25.31
N VAL A 14 -32.67 39.33 25.51
CA VAL A 14 -32.21 40.23 24.43
C VAL A 14 -30.78 39.92 23.96
N PHE A 15 -30.03 39.08 24.68
CA PHE A 15 -28.78 38.51 24.20
C PHE A 15 -28.94 37.01 23.97
N PRO A 16 -29.06 36.53 22.72
CA PRO A 16 -28.82 35.12 22.45
C PRO A 16 -27.34 34.88 22.71
N PHE A 17 -27.00 34.47 23.93
CA PHE A 17 -25.77 33.72 24.17
C PHE A 17 -25.91 32.44 23.34
N SER A 18 -25.39 32.46 22.11
CA SER A 18 -25.10 31.24 21.36
C SER A 18 -24.11 30.45 22.19
N TYR A 19 -24.62 29.57 23.06
CA TYR A 19 -23.82 28.46 23.56
C TYR A 19 -23.37 27.67 22.32
N ALA A 20 -22.06 27.56 22.12
CA ALA A 20 -21.52 26.64 21.14
C ALA A 20 -21.94 25.22 21.57
N ALA A 21 -22.78 24.59 20.76
CA ALA A 21 -23.19 23.21 20.95
C ALA A 21 -22.16 22.30 20.26
N GLN A 22 -21.82 21.20 20.94
CA GLN A 22 -20.89 20.22 20.40
C GLN A 22 -21.67 19.15 19.64
N TYR A 23 -21.34 18.95 18.37
CA TYR A 23 -21.97 17.95 17.52
C TYR A 23 -20.95 16.88 17.11
N LYS A 24 -21.35 15.60 17.18
CA LYS A 24 -20.49 14.45 16.88
C LYS A 24 -20.85 13.83 15.54
N GLY A 25 -19.86 13.67 14.65
CA GLY A 25 -19.97 12.93 13.40
C GLY A 25 -19.57 11.46 13.60
N GLY A 26 -20.32 10.72 14.41
CA GLY A 26 -19.96 9.36 14.84
C GLY A 26 -18.73 9.34 15.75
N GLU A 27 -17.83 8.37 15.55
CA GLU A 27 -16.56 8.25 16.29
C GLU A 27 -15.39 9.03 15.63
N LEU A 28 -15.65 9.67 14.49
CA LEU A 28 -14.59 10.20 13.63
C LEU A 28 -14.17 11.64 13.96
N PHE A 29 -15.12 12.51 14.31
CA PHE A 29 -14.85 13.92 14.58
C PHE A 29 -15.90 14.58 15.48
N GLU A 30 -15.50 15.68 16.10
CA GLU A 30 -16.36 16.62 16.82
C GLU A 30 -16.21 18.03 16.24
N ILE A 31 -17.32 18.77 16.16
CA ILE A 31 -17.33 20.18 15.78
C ILE A 31 -18.06 21.01 16.85
N ASP A 32 -17.58 22.23 17.07
CA ASP A 32 -18.33 23.25 17.81
C ASP A 32 -19.13 24.06 16.79
N PHE A 33 -20.46 24.11 16.97
CA PHE A 33 -21.35 24.89 16.10
C PHE A 33 -22.42 25.62 16.90
N ASP A 34 -23.10 26.59 16.29
CA ASP A 34 -24.09 27.40 17.00
C ASP A 34 -25.23 26.52 17.58
N GLY A 35 -25.65 26.83 18.80
CA GLY A 35 -26.85 26.23 19.38
C GLY A 35 -28.12 26.54 18.56
N GLY A 36 -29.07 25.60 18.57
CA GLY A 36 -30.35 25.73 17.86
C GLY A 36 -30.37 25.19 16.43
N TRP A 37 -29.40 24.35 16.08
CA TRP A 37 -29.44 23.48 14.90
C TRP A 37 -29.78 22.06 15.32
N GLU A 38 -30.63 21.38 14.54
CA GLU A 38 -31.05 20.00 14.80
C GLU A 38 -30.26 19.02 13.92
N GLN A 39 -29.92 17.85 14.45
CA GLN A 39 -29.24 16.82 13.67
C GLN A 39 -30.24 16.08 12.79
N GLY A 40 -30.16 16.31 11.48
CA GLY A 40 -30.99 15.68 10.46
C GLY A 40 -30.42 14.33 9.99
N LYS A 41 -31.23 13.56 9.26
CA LYS A 41 -30.80 12.33 8.57
C LYS A 41 -30.63 12.61 7.09
N SER A 42 -29.49 12.24 6.52
CA SER A 42 -29.28 12.25 5.07
C SER A 42 -29.59 10.88 4.48
N ASN A 43 -30.00 10.86 3.21
CA ASN A 43 -30.20 9.62 2.43
C ASN A 43 -28.88 9.09 1.85
N ASP A 44 -27.82 9.90 1.88
CA ASP A 44 -26.50 9.52 1.38
C ASP A 44 -25.68 8.86 2.53
N PRO A 45 -25.23 7.60 2.37
CA PRO A 45 -24.44 6.90 3.38
C PRO A 45 -23.06 7.52 3.62
N ALA A 46 -22.55 8.37 2.73
CA ALA A 46 -21.28 9.08 2.90
C ALA A 46 -21.37 10.26 3.88
N VAL A 47 -22.59 10.71 4.21
CA VAL A 47 -22.85 11.86 5.09
C VAL A 47 -22.77 11.43 6.54
N LEU A 48 -21.77 11.94 7.25
CA LEU A 48 -21.51 11.61 8.64
C LEU A 48 -22.24 12.52 9.62
N LEU A 49 -22.48 13.76 9.24
CA LEU A 49 -23.19 14.74 10.06
C LEU A 49 -23.98 15.69 9.15
N ARG A 50 -25.26 15.86 9.46
CA ARG A 50 -26.12 16.87 8.83
C ARG A 50 -26.82 17.67 9.91
N LEU A 51 -26.58 18.97 9.94
CA LEU A 51 -27.24 19.92 10.83
C LEU A 51 -28.22 20.75 10.01
N GLU A 52 -29.43 20.93 10.51
CA GLU A 52 -30.49 21.67 9.82
C GLU A 52 -31.09 22.74 10.74
N LYS A 53 -31.44 23.88 10.13
CA LYS A 53 -32.18 24.97 10.78
C LYS A 53 -33.10 25.62 9.74
N GLY A 54 -34.32 25.13 9.63
CA GLY A 54 -35.26 25.55 8.60
C GLY A 54 -34.79 25.14 7.20
N GLN A 55 -34.54 26.11 6.31
CA GLN A 55 -34.01 25.86 4.95
C GLN A 55 -32.48 25.85 4.88
N ASN A 56 -31.81 26.16 5.99
CA ASN A 56 -30.36 26.19 6.08
C ASN A 56 -29.85 24.82 6.55
N PHE A 57 -28.73 24.37 5.97
CA PHE A 57 -28.12 23.12 6.34
C PHE A 57 -26.59 23.23 6.35
N LEU A 58 -25.95 22.39 7.16
CA LEU A 58 -24.52 22.11 7.14
C LEU A 58 -24.38 20.59 7.07
N GLU A 59 -23.75 20.11 6.00
CA GLU A 59 -23.56 18.69 5.74
C GLU A 59 -22.07 18.40 5.63
N ILE A 60 -21.61 17.39 6.37
CA ILE A 60 -20.23 16.92 6.35
C ILE A 60 -20.24 15.46 5.91
N SER A 61 -19.66 15.19 4.75
CA SER A 61 -19.49 13.87 4.19
C SER A 61 -18.02 13.45 4.20
N LYS A 62 -17.80 12.15 4.36
CA LYS A 62 -16.48 11.55 4.24
C LYS A 62 -16.18 11.31 2.76
N LEU A 63 -15.01 11.72 2.30
CA LEU A 63 -14.51 11.34 0.99
C LEU A 63 -13.85 9.97 1.07
N GLU A 64 -14.00 9.16 0.01
CA GLU A 64 -13.44 7.81 -0.06
C GLU A 64 -11.91 7.82 -0.07
N ASP A 65 -11.31 8.82 -0.72
CA ASP A 65 -9.87 9.00 -0.84
C ASP A 65 -9.35 10.13 0.05
N GLU A 66 -8.15 9.96 0.61
CA GLU A 66 -7.38 11.05 1.19
C GLU A 66 -6.81 11.93 0.07
N LEU A 67 -7.24 13.18 0.04
CA LEU A 67 -6.84 14.16 -0.97
C LEU A 67 -5.68 15.00 -0.45
N SER A 68 -4.61 15.06 -1.23
CA SER A 68 -3.52 16.02 -1.04
C SER A 68 -3.97 17.46 -1.35
N ASP A 69 -3.22 18.46 -0.90
CA ASP A 69 -3.50 19.89 -1.12
C ASP A 69 -3.84 20.25 -2.57
N TYR A 70 -3.15 19.63 -3.53
CA TYR A 70 -3.42 19.85 -4.95
C TYR A 70 -4.77 19.25 -5.36
N TYR A 71 -5.07 18.03 -4.93
CA TYR A 71 -6.34 17.38 -5.25
C TYR A 71 -7.52 18.05 -4.56
N LEU A 72 -7.37 18.56 -3.34
CA LEU A 72 -8.39 19.38 -2.69
C LEU A 72 -8.71 20.63 -3.53
N LYS A 73 -7.69 21.37 -4.00
CA LYS A 73 -7.88 22.53 -4.88
C LYS A 73 -8.50 22.14 -6.22
N SER A 74 -8.03 21.06 -6.83
CA SER A 74 -8.52 20.59 -8.13
C SER A 74 -9.97 20.13 -8.07
N ARG A 75 -10.36 19.36 -7.03
CA ARG A 75 -11.74 18.93 -6.81
C ARG A 75 -12.67 20.09 -6.52
N LEU A 76 -12.24 21.04 -5.69
CA LEU A 76 -13.00 22.24 -5.43
C LEU A 76 -13.17 23.10 -6.70
N LYS A 77 -12.14 23.14 -7.56
CA LYS A 77 -12.21 23.82 -8.86
C LYS A 77 -13.14 23.11 -9.84
N GLU A 78 -13.11 21.78 -9.91
CA GLU A 78 -14.03 20.97 -10.73
C GLU A 78 -15.49 21.16 -10.28
N GLN A 79 -15.74 21.17 -8.98
CA GLN A 79 -17.06 21.48 -8.41
C GLN A 79 -17.45 22.92 -8.76
N ALA A 80 -16.54 23.89 -8.58
CA ALA A 80 -16.79 25.28 -8.93
C ALA A 80 -17.11 25.47 -10.43
N GLU A 81 -16.40 24.78 -11.32
CA GLU A 81 -16.69 24.78 -12.77
C GLU A 81 -18.05 24.17 -13.07
N THR A 82 -18.46 23.13 -12.33
CA THR A 82 -19.81 22.54 -12.44
C THR A 82 -20.91 23.53 -12.04
N PHE A 83 -20.70 24.32 -10.98
CA PHE A 83 -21.65 25.39 -10.58
C PHE A 83 -21.67 26.53 -11.59
N LYS A 84 -20.50 26.92 -12.12
CA LYS A 84 -20.39 27.92 -13.18
C LYS A 84 -21.14 27.49 -14.45
N ASN A 85 -21.05 26.21 -14.84
CA ASN A 85 -21.77 25.65 -15.97
C ASN A 85 -23.29 25.60 -15.75
N LYS A 86 -23.75 25.57 -14.49
CA LYS A 86 -25.17 25.68 -14.11
C LYS A 86 -25.66 27.13 -14.00
N GLY A 87 -24.80 28.11 -14.31
CA GLY A 87 -25.14 29.53 -14.31
C GLY A 87 -24.98 30.24 -12.96
N GLU A 88 -24.38 29.60 -11.96
CA GLU A 88 -24.13 30.21 -10.65
C GLU A 88 -22.76 30.91 -10.60
N ALA A 89 -22.70 32.06 -9.92
CA ALA A 89 -21.46 32.80 -9.68
C ALA A 89 -20.75 32.25 -8.43
N ILE A 90 -19.62 31.57 -8.63
CA ILE A 90 -18.80 30.98 -7.57
C ILE A 90 -17.44 31.68 -7.47
N SER A 91 -16.96 31.88 -6.24
CA SER A 91 -15.65 32.47 -5.96
C SER A 91 -14.50 31.52 -6.30
N GLU A 92 -13.30 32.06 -6.52
CA GLU A 92 -12.09 31.24 -6.59
C GLU A 92 -11.82 30.51 -5.26
N PRO A 93 -11.16 29.32 -5.29
CA PRO A 93 -10.76 28.59 -4.10
C PRO A 93 -9.90 29.41 -3.14
N LYS A 94 -10.36 29.59 -1.90
CA LYS A 94 -9.63 30.25 -0.81
C LYS A 94 -9.15 29.23 0.19
N SER A 95 -8.03 29.47 0.87
CA SER A 95 -7.54 28.61 1.96
C SER A 95 -8.12 29.01 3.31
N ALA A 96 -8.37 28.01 4.16
CA ALA A 96 -8.67 28.21 5.58
C ALA A 96 -7.67 27.44 6.44
N SER A 97 -7.41 27.94 7.65
CA SER A 97 -6.52 27.28 8.61
C SER A 97 -7.28 26.19 9.35
N VAL A 98 -6.71 24.99 9.38
CA VAL A 98 -7.18 23.87 10.21
C VAL A 98 -6.30 23.84 11.48
N HIS A 99 -6.88 23.54 12.64
CA HIS A 99 -6.07 23.28 13.83
C HIS A 99 -5.21 22.02 13.63
N GLY A 100 -3.94 22.03 14.04
CA GLY A 100 -3.00 20.94 13.78
C GLY A 100 -2.39 20.96 12.37
N SER A 101 -1.95 19.79 11.87
CA SER A 101 -1.42 19.62 10.51
C SER A 101 -2.52 19.17 9.55
N GLY A 102 -3.08 20.10 8.78
CA GLY A 102 -4.10 19.82 7.77
C GLY A 102 -4.23 20.95 6.76
N ALA A 103 -4.78 20.64 5.58
CA ALA A 103 -5.07 21.61 4.54
C ALA A 103 -6.58 21.72 4.32
N SER A 104 -7.07 22.94 4.09
CA SER A 104 -8.46 23.17 3.75
C SER A 104 -8.63 24.28 2.73
N TYR A 105 -9.58 24.08 1.82
CA TYR A 105 -9.92 25.03 0.78
C TYR A 105 -11.45 25.14 0.69
N TYR A 106 -11.96 26.34 0.43
CA TYR A 106 -13.39 26.58 0.30
C TYR A 106 -13.69 27.57 -0.83
N ALA A 107 -14.89 27.46 -1.40
CA ALA A 107 -15.43 28.35 -2.40
C ALA A 107 -16.88 28.73 -2.03
N VAL A 108 -17.28 29.94 -2.40
CA VAL A 108 -18.58 30.52 -2.05
C VAL A 108 -19.39 30.75 -3.32
N SER A 109 -20.62 30.20 -3.38
CA SER A 109 -21.60 30.40 -4.45
C SER A 109 -22.92 30.89 -3.84
N GLY A 110 -23.16 32.21 -3.87
CA GLY A 110 -24.33 32.82 -3.22
C GLY A 110 -24.37 32.53 -1.71
N GLU A 111 -25.44 31.89 -1.25
CA GLU A 111 -25.60 31.45 0.15
C GLU A 111 -25.00 30.06 0.43
N ASN A 112 -24.45 29.39 -0.59
CA ASN A 112 -23.84 28.09 -0.47
C ASN A 112 -22.31 28.22 -0.29
N ILE A 113 -21.75 27.44 0.63
CA ILE A 113 -20.30 27.31 0.81
C ILE A 113 -19.93 25.85 0.72
N ILE A 114 -18.95 25.56 -0.14
CA ILE A 114 -18.38 24.24 -0.32
C ILE A 114 -16.94 24.31 0.15
N ALA A 115 -16.55 23.42 1.05
CA ALA A 115 -15.20 23.33 1.57
C ALA A 115 -14.72 21.88 1.54
N LEU A 116 -13.46 21.68 1.21
CA LEU A 116 -12.77 20.40 1.28
C LEU A 116 -11.62 20.55 2.28
N LEU A 117 -11.54 19.64 3.24
CA LEU A 117 -10.50 19.65 4.26
C LEU A 117 -9.96 18.25 4.52
N THR A 118 -8.66 18.15 4.82
CA THR A 118 -8.03 16.90 5.26
C THR A 118 -7.58 17.06 6.70
N TYR A 119 -8.10 16.21 7.59
CA TYR A 119 -7.77 16.19 9.01
C TYR A 119 -7.54 14.75 9.48
N GLY A 120 -6.40 14.50 10.13
CA GLY A 120 -6.09 13.18 10.71
C GLY A 120 -6.02 12.02 9.70
N GLY A 121 -5.65 12.29 8.44
CA GLY A 121 -5.56 11.29 7.37
C GLY A 121 -6.90 10.98 6.68
N VAL A 122 -7.95 11.76 6.93
CA VAL A 122 -9.27 11.62 6.29
C VAL A 122 -9.66 12.95 5.64
N SER A 123 -10.13 12.88 4.40
CA SER A 123 -10.68 14.04 3.70
C SER A 123 -12.18 14.12 3.88
N TYR A 124 -12.67 15.32 4.15
CA TYR A 124 -14.08 15.62 4.35
C TYR A 124 -14.53 16.66 3.34
N SER A 125 -15.74 16.48 2.83
CA SER A 125 -16.46 17.50 2.07
C SER A 125 -17.50 18.13 2.98
N LEU A 126 -17.43 19.45 3.10
CA LEU A 126 -18.37 20.25 3.85
C LEU A 126 -19.18 21.07 2.85
N ILE A 127 -20.48 20.91 2.88
CA ILE A 127 -21.42 21.68 2.08
C ILE A 127 -22.37 22.37 3.04
N SER A 128 -22.54 23.68 2.88
CA SER A 128 -23.47 24.45 3.71
C SER A 128 -24.30 25.39 2.87
N LYS A 129 -25.51 25.68 3.36
CA LYS A 129 -26.41 26.69 2.83
C LYS A 129 -26.89 27.58 3.96
N GLY A 130 -26.74 28.90 3.79
CA GLY A 130 -27.16 29.90 4.78
C GLY A 130 -26.24 30.02 6.01
N VAL A 131 -25.00 29.54 5.90
CA VAL A 131 -23.95 29.69 6.93
C VAL A 131 -22.91 30.71 6.45
N SER A 132 -22.50 31.63 7.32
CA SER A 132 -21.55 32.69 6.94
C SER A 132 -20.12 32.16 6.79
N GLU A 133 -19.33 32.79 5.90
CA GLU A 133 -17.93 32.42 5.62
C GLU A 133 -17.07 32.38 6.89
N GLY A 134 -17.28 33.33 7.82
CA GLY A 134 -16.57 33.36 9.10
C GLY A 134 -16.86 32.14 9.98
N LYS A 135 -18.12 31.69 10.02
CA LYS A 135 -18.52 30.51 10.79
C LYS A 135 -17.98 29.22 10.18
N ILE A 136 -17.93 29.11 8.86
CA ILE A 136 -17.30 27.97 8.20
C ILE A 136 -15.80 27.91 8.50
N LYS A 137 -15.11 29.05 8.52
CA LYS A 137 -13.70 29.10 8.95
C LYS A 137 -13.53 28.66 10.40
N ASP A 138 -14.44 29.07 11.28
CA ASP A 138 -14.42 28.62 12.68
C ASP A 138 -14.66 27.11 12.78
N VAL A 139 -15.65 26.54 12.06
CA VAL A 139 -15.90 25.10 12.02
C VAL A 139 -14.67 24.32 11.54
N ILE A 140 -14.04 24.79 10.44
CA ILE A 140 -12.83 24.18 9.89
C ILE A 140 -11.67 24.28 10.90
N TYR A 141 -11.55 25.40 11.61
CA TYR A 141 -10.50 25.60 12.60
C TYR A 141 -10.70 24.72 13.83
N PHE A 142 -11.93 24.56 14.34
CA PHE A 142 -12.23 23.74 15.53
C PHE A 142 -12.50 22.27 15.24
N PHE A 143 -12.37 21.85 13.98
CA PHE A 143 -12.54 20.46 13.57
C PHE A 143 -11.50 19.58 14.27
N ARG A 144 -11.95 18.59 15.06
CA ARG A 144 -11.06 17.81 15.94
C ARG A 144 -11.51 16.38 16.16
N LYS A 145 -10.63 15.53 16.68
CA LYS A 145 -11.01 14.18 17.13
C LYS A 145 -11.82 14.27 18.43
N PRO A 146 -12.74 13.32 18.69
CA PRO A 146 -13.49 13.32 19.94
C PRO A 146 -12.58 13.35 21.18
N GLY A 147 -12.76 14.34 22.05
CA GLY A 147 -11.97 14.50 23.29
C GLY A 147 -10.67 15.32 23.18
N GLU A 148 -10.33 15.84 22.00
CA GLU A 148 -9.19 16.76 21.80
C GLU A 148 -9.56 18.19 22.27
N LYS A 149 -8.65 18.92 22.94
CA LYS A 149 -8.92 20.29 23.42
C LYS A 149 -8.20 21.32 22.53
N VAL A 150 -8.95 22.24 21.95
CA VAL A 150 -8.45 23.30 21.06
C VAL A 150 -8.63 24.67 21.72
N GLU A 151 -7.53 25.42 21.94
CA GLU A 151 -7.57 26.79 22.47
C GLU A 151 -7.38 27.84 21.35
N LYS A 152 -8.15 28.93 21.37
CA LYS A 152 -8.06 30.03 20.39
C LYS A 152 -6.70 30.76 20.51
N PRO A 153 -5.95 30.97 19.40
CA PRO A 153 -4.78 31.83 19.42
C PRO A 153 -5.23 33.30 19.63
N LYS A 154 -4.62 33.99 20.61
CA LYS A 154 -4.92 35.40 20.90
C LYS A 154 -4.55 36.28 19.69
N PRO A 155 -5.42 37.23 19.29
CA PRO A 155 -5.15 38.08 18.12
C PRO A 155 -3.92 38.96 18.36
N LYS A 156 -2.99 38.97 17.39
CA LYS A 156 -1.82 39.87 17.39
C LYS A 156 -2.25 41.31 17.08
N PRO A 157 -1.73 42.34 17.77
CA PRO A 157 -2.08 43.73 17.53
C PRO A 157 -1.57 44.21 16.16
N ALA A 158 -2.38 45.04 15.48
CA ALA A 158 -2.09 45.55 14.14
C ALA A 158 -0.79 46.38 14.08
N PRO A 159 0.05 46.22 13.04
CA PRO A 159 1.29 46.97 12.92
C PRO A 159 1.02 48.45 12.58
N LYS A 160 1.69 49.36 13.32
CA LYS A 160 1.68 50.81 13.07
C LYS A 160 2.35 51.13 11.74
N ARG A 161 1.69 52.00 10.96
CA ARG A 161 2.12 52.54 9.66
C ARG A 161 3.45 53.32 9.83
N LYS A 162 4.53 52.89 9.18
CA LYS A 162 5.77 53.69 9.07
C LYS A 162 5.66 54.68 7.91
N VAL A 163 5.98 55.93 8.20
CA VAL A 163 6.07 57.05 7.25
C VAL A 163 7.30 56.86 6.35
N LYS A 164 7.15 57.24 5.09
CA LYS A 164 8.11 57.14 3.98
C LYS A 164 9.07 58.33 4.07
N GLU A 165 10.38 58.08 4.05
CA GLU A 165 11.39 59.11 3.68
C GLU A 165 12.09 58.65 2.40
N GLU A 166 12.07 59.53 1.40
CA GLU A 166 12.85 59.45 0.17
C GLU A 166 14.31 59.82 0.45
N LYS A 167 15.26 59.12 -0.20
CA LYS A 167 16.46 59.78 -0.74
C LYS A 167 17.15 58.95 -1.83
N GLU A 168 17.19 59.60 -2.99
CA GLU A 168 18.23 59.71 -4.03
C GLU A 168 19.00 58.50 -4.55
N GLU A 169 19.01 58.44 -5.89
CA GLU A 169 19.76 57.56 -6.77
C GLU A 169 21.27 57.83 -6.73
N GLU A 170 22.08 56.77 -6.80
CA GLU A 170 23.32 56.83 -7.57
C GLU A 170 23.59 55.48 -8.24
N LYS A 171 23.88 55.54 -9.54
CA LYS A 171 24.15 54.41 -10.43
C LYS A 171 25.53 53.84 -10.16
N THR A 172 25.66 52.51 -10.17
CA THR A 172 26.83 51.82 -10.73
C THR A 172 26.45 50.41 -11.16
N GLU A 173 26.82 50.08 -12.39
CA GLU A 173 26.64 48.77 -13.02
C GLU A 173 27.61 47.74 -12.41
N GLY A 174 27.14 46.50 -12.20
CA GLY A 174 28.01 45.41 -11.76
C GLY A 174 27.27 44.14 -11.34
N VAL A 175 27.00 43.27 -12.33
CA VAL A 175 27.03 41.79 -12.30
C VAL A 175 26.44 41.04 -11.07
N GLN A 176 25.41 40.24 -11.35
CA GLN A 176 24.81 39.18 -10.54
C GLN A 176 25.81 38.26 -9.80
N TYR A 177 25.56 38.03 -8.50
CA TYR A 177 25.59 36.69 -7.89
C TYR A 177 24.52 36.58 -6.80
N PHE A 178 23.60 35.63 -6.96
CA PHE A 178 22.70 35.16 -5.89
C PHE A 178 23.50 34.23 -4.95
N MET A 179 23.54 34.58 -3.65
CA MET A 179 23.86 33.65 -2.57
C MET A 179 22.59 33.40 -1.77
N VAL A 180 22.21 32.13 -1.72
CA VAL A 180 21.15 31.57 -0.87
C VAL A 180 21.84 30.79 0.24
N GLU A 181 21.59 31.17 1.49
CA GLU A 181 21.80 30.41 2.73
C GLU A 181 21.05 31.21 3.81
N ASP A 182 20.37 30.67 4.81
CA ASP A 182 19.94 29.32 5.15
C ASP A 182 18.95 29.50 6.31
N SER A 183 17.93 28.63 6.46
CA SER A 183 17.39 28.29 7.79
C SER A 183 16.24 27.27 7.72
N SER A 184 16.64 26.01 7.91
CA SER A 184 16.16 25.09 8.95
C SER A 184 14.65 24.91 9.19
N GLY A 185 14.19 23.67 9.06
CA GLY A 185 12.95 23.21 9.67
C GLY A 185 12.58 21.77 9.31
N GLN A 186 13.23 20.79 9.95
CA GLN A 186 12.79 19.39 9.94
C GLN A 186 11.38 19.26 10.53
N ALA A 187 10.49 18.54 9.85
CA ALA A 187 9.36 17.87 10.49
C ALA A 187 9.02 16.57 9.75
N SER A 188 9.18 15.49 10.50
CA SER A 188 8.83 14.11 10.17
C SER A 188 7.35 13.89 10.43
N THR A 189 6.60 13.32 9.48
CA THR A 189 5.37 12.58 9.81
C THR A 189 5.12 11.45 8.84
N GLN A 190 4.96 10.27 9.45
CA GLN A 190 4.58 8.99 8.89
C GLN A 190 3.06 8.96 8.66
N ALA A 191 2.63 8.28 7.60
CA ALA A 191 1.23 8.06 7.27
C ALA A 191 0.75 6.67 7.74
N PRO A 192 -0.50 6.53 8.20
CA PRO A 192 -1.31 5.32 8.02
C PRO A 192 -2.29 5.58 6.86
N VAL A 193 -2.20 4.91 5.70
CA VAL A 193 -2.63 3.53 5.43
C VAL A 193 -4.11 3.30 5.74
N PHE A 194 -4.93 3.38 4.69
CA PHE A 194 -6.24 2.76 4.63
C PHE A 194 -6.22 1.56 3.66
N VAL A 195 -6.95 0.53 4.07
CA VAL A 195 -7.20 -0.71 3.35
C VAL A 195 -8.58 -0.60 2.68
N PHE A 196 -8.63 -0.94 1.39
CA PHE A 196 -9.87 -1.22 0.67
C PHE A 196 -10.11 -2.72 0.61
N THR A 197 -11.35 -3.13 0.80
CA THR A 197 -11.88 -4.35 0.17
C THR A 197 -13.36 -4.19 -0.12
N ASP A 198 -13.69 -4.41 -1.39
CA ASP A 198 -15.03 -4.63 -1.95
C ASP A 198 -15.76 -5.79 -1.26
N THR A 199 -17.09 -5.69 -1.21
CA THR A 199 -17.96 -6.85 -0.98
C THR A 199 -19.15 -6.79 -1.91
N SER A 200 -19.18 -7.72 -2.87
CA SER A 200 -20.39 -8.10 -3.60
C SER A 200 -21.31 -8.91 -2.71
N ALA A 201 -22.60 -8.63 -2.87
CA ALA A 201 -23.70 -9.02 -2.01
C ALA A 201 -23.94 -10.54 -1.90
N SER A 202 -24.34 -10.96 -0.71
CA SER A 202 -25.32 -12.03 -0.50
C SER A 202 -26.12 -11.72 0.76
N GLN A 203 -27.44 -11.75 0.60
CA GLN A 203 -28.47 -11.33 1.54
C GLN A 203 -28.44 -12.16 2.83
N ILE A 204 -28.56 -11.48 3.98
CA ILE A 204 -28.99 -12.11 5.24
C ILE A 204 -30.38 -11.54 5.57
N GLN A 205 -31.39 -12.40 5.42
CA GLN A 205 -32.68 -12.22 6.06
C GLN A 205 -32.52 -12.35 7.56
N THR A 206 -32.94 -11.31 8.26
CA THR A 206 -33.14 -11.28 9.70
C THR A 206 -34.21 -12.29 10.08
N SER A 207 -33.84 -13.32 10.83
CA SER A 207 -34.78 -14.09 11.65
C SER A 207 -34.22 -14.16 13.05
N GLN A 208 -34.99 -13.62 13.98
CA GLN A 208 -34.75 -13.66 15.41
C GLN A 208 -34.72 -15.13 15.85
N THR A 209 -33.59 -15.57 16.40
CA THR A 209 -33.53 -16.83 17.14
C THR A 209 -32.99 -16.54 18.53
N GLN A 210 -33.78 -16.97 19.50
CA GLN A 210 -33.53 -16.91 20.93
C GLN A 210 -32.13 -17.41 21.29
N THR A 211 -31.51 -16.72 22.23
CA THR A 211 -30.25 -17.10 22.86
C THR A 211 -30.42 -18.42 23.61
N GLN A 212 -30.17 -19.54 22.93
CA GLN A 212 -29.75 -20.77 23.60
C GLN A 212 -28.24 -20.75 23.71
N VAL A 213 -27.74 -20.81 24.94
CA VAL A 213 -26.34 -21.07 25.25
C VAL A 213 -26.02 -22.48 24.76
N SER A 214 -25.51 -22.59 23.53
CA SER A 214 -24.97 -23.83 23.01
C SER A 214 -23.59 -24.05 23.60
N THR A 215 -23.49 -24.98 24.55
CA THR A 215 -22.23 -25.50 25.10
C THR A 215 -21.48 -26.41 24.11
N SER A 216 -21.69 -26.23 22.81
CA SER A 216 -21.01 -27.01 21.77
C SER A 216 -19.63 -26.41 21.49
N PRO A 217 -18.54 -27.21 21.56
CA PRO A 217 -17.20 -26.73 21.28
C PRO A 217 -17.10 -26.16 19.86
N SER A 218 -16.27 -25.13 19.69
CA SER A 218 -16.06 -24.54 18.36
C SER A 218 -15.50 -25.58 17.38
N ALA A 219 -15.74 -25.40 16.07
CA ALA A 219 -15.21 -26.32 15.05
C ALA A 219 -13.67 -26.51 15.18
N ALA A 220 -12.95 -25.49 15.66
CA ALA A 220 -11.52 -25.57 15.94
C ALA A 220 -11.19 -26.47 17.15
N GLU A 221 -11.97 -26.37 18.24
CA GLU A 221 -11.80 -27.21 19.44
C GLU A 221 -12.14 -28.68 19.16
N GLN A 222 -13.16 -28.93 18.35
CA GLN A 222 -13.55 -30.28 17.94
C GLN A 222 -12.49 -30.91 17.02
N MET A 223 -11.93 -30.13 16.09
CA MET A 223 -10.82 -30.56 15.23
C MET A 223 -9.55 -30.84 16.04
N GLN A 224 -9.25 -30.00 17.05
CA GLN A 224 -8.13 -30.22 17.96
C GLN A 224 -8.30 -31.50 18.79
N LYS A 225 -9.48 -31.74 19.38
CA LYS A 225 -9.77 -32.98 20.11
C LYS A 225 -9.64 -34.22 19.22
N ASN A 226 -10.15 -34.16 17.99
CA ASN A 226 -10.04 -35.26 17.03
C ASN A 226 -8.58 -35.54 16.64
N ALA A 227 -7.79 -34.49 16.41
CA ALA A 227 -6.36 -34.62 16.13
C ALA A 227 -5.59 -35.24 17.30
N LEU A 228 -5.87 -34.80 18.53
CA LEU A 228 -5.26 -35.35 19.74
C LEU A 228 -5.63 -36.82 19.96
N ASN A 229 -6.90 -37.18 19.77
CA ASN A 229 -7.35 -38.57 19.87
C ASN A 229 -6.66 -39.46 18.84
N LEU A 230 -6.57 -39.02 17.59
CA LEU A 230 -5.88 -39.74 16.51
C LEU A 230 -4.38 -39.90 16.81
N LEU A 231 -3.72 -38.85 17.29
CA LEU A 231 -2.30 -38.92 17.69
C LEU A 231 -2.08 -39.88 18.86
N THR A 232 -3.00 -39.90 19.82
CA THR A 232 -2.94 -40.80 20.99
C THR A 232 -3.15 -42.25 20.57
N GLU A 233 -4.10 -42.51 19.67
CA GLU A 233 -4.34 -43.84 19.10
C GLU A 233 -3.13 -44.35 18.31
N LEU A 234 -2.52 -43.49 17.48
CA LEU A 234 -1.29 -43.84 16.75
C LEU A 234 -0.11 -44.07 17.70
N ALA A 235 0.02 -43.27 18.75
CA ALA A 235 1.10 -43.42 19.73
C ALA A 235 1.03 -44.73 20.52
N ALA A 236 -0.18 -45.21 20.81
CA ALA A 236 -0.45 -46.44 21.56
C ALA A 236 -0.34 -47.72 20.72
N ARG A 237 -0.11 -47.61 19.41
CA ARG A 237 -0.07 -48.76 18.50
C ARG A 237 1.29 -49.46 18.54
N ASP A 238 1.28 -50.77 18.74
CA ASP A 238 2.48 -51.59 18.64
C ASP A 238 2.84 -51.85 17.16
N TYR A 239 3.99 -51.32 16.75
CA TYR A 239 4.49 -51.45 15.38
C TYR A 239 5.46 -52.63 15.27
N SER A 240 4.98 -53.78 14.79
CA SER A 240 5.80 -54.99 14.61
C SER A 240 6.65 -55.00 13.33
N ALA A 241 6.26 -54.22 12.32
CA ALA A 241 6.96 -54.15 11.03
C ALA A 241 8.15 -53.19 11.08
N LYS A 242 9.36 -53.71 10.82
CA LYS A 242 10.59 -52.91 10.75
C LYS A 242 10.92 -52.51 9.30
N PRO A 243 11.47 -51.29 9.07
CA PRO A 243 11.97 -50.89 7.76
C PRO A 243 13.21 -51.71 7.36
N ILE A 244 13.49 -51.77 6.06
CA ILE A 244 14.69 -52.45 5.52
C ILE A 244 15.94 -51.70 5.94
N PHE A 245 15.92 -50.37 5.83
CA PHE A 245 16.97 -49.49 6.33
C PHE A 245 16.46 -48.69 7.53
N GLN A 246 17.14 -48.80 8.67
CA GLN A 246 16.79 -48.02 9.85
C GLN A 246 17.15 -46.55 9.62
N ARG A 247 16.15 -45.68 9.76
CA ARG A 247 16.30 -44.23 9.67
C ARG A 247 15.88 -43.61 10.99
N LYS A 248 16.47 -42.46 11.31
CA LYS A 248 16.10 -41.65 12.47
C LYS A 248 15.74 -40.24 11.99
N PRO A 249 14.73 -39.60 12.61
CA PRO A 249 14.47 -38.20 12.32
C PRO A 249 15.65 -37.33 12.74
N ILE A 250 15.63 -36.09 12.26
CA ILE A 250 16.55 -35.06 12.76
C ILE A 250 16.26 -34.86 14.25
N ASN A 251 17.28 -34.51 15.03
CA ASN A 251 17.12 -34.24 16.45
C ASN A 251 15.99 -33.21 16.67
N LYS A 252 14.98 -33.56 17.46
CA LYS A 252 13.80 -32.72 17.72
C LYS A 252 14.14 -31.35 18.30
N PHE A 253 15.16 -31.26 19.15
CA PHE A 253 15.65 -29.99 19.68
C PHE A 253 16.37 -29.17 18.62
N ALA A 254 17.10 -29.81 17.70
CA ALA A 254 17.72 -29.11 16.57
C ALA A 254 16.65 -28.54 15.63
N VAL A 255 15.60 -29.31 15.31
CA VAL A 255 14.47 -28.84 14.50
C VAL A 255 13.74 -27.67 15.19
N MET A 256 13.45 -27.79 16.48
CA MET A 256 12.87 -26.68 17.25
C MET A 256 13.75 -25.44 17.24
N GLY A 257 15.07 -25.61 17.36
CA GLY A 257 16.05 -24.53 17.24
C GLY A 257 16.01 -23.86 15.86
N ILE A 258 15.98 -24.65 14.78
CA ILE A 258 15.89 -24.12 13.40
C ILE A 258 14.59 -23.36 13.16
N ILE A 259 13.45 -23.90 13.61
CA ILE A 259 12.14 -23.23 13.49
C ILE A 259 12.14 -21.92 14.27
N SER A 260 12.65 -21.94 15.50
CA SER A 260 12.73 -20.75 16.34
C SER A 260 13.65 -19.69 15.73
N PHE A 261 14.82 -20.10 15.24
CA PHE A 261 15.75 -19.22 14.54
C PHE A 261 15.12 -18.62 13.27
N TRP A 262 14.41 -19.42 12.50
CA TRP A 262 13.72 -18.97 11.29
C TRP A 262 12.61 -17.95 11.62
N LEU A 263 11.79 -18.21 12.63
CA LEU A 263 10.73 -17.29 13.08
C LEU A 263 11.29 -15.98 13.63
N ILE A 264 12.31 -16.04 14.49
CA ILE A 264 12.96 -14.85 15.05
C ILE A 264 13.64 -14.04 13.95
N GLY A 265 14.40 -14.70 13.06
CA GLY A 265 15.06 -14.05 11.94
C GLY A 265 14.07 -13.43 10.96
N TRP A 266 12.93 -14.07 10.73
CA TRP A 266 11.83 -13.51 9.96
C TRP A 266 11.26 -12.25 10.60
N LEU A 267 10.85 -12.30 11.88
CA LEU A 267 10.30 -11.14 12.60
C LEU A 267 11.28 -9.98 12.65
N PHE A 268 12.56 -10.27 12.90
CA PHE A 268 13.63 -9.27 12.89
C PHE A 268 13.78 -8.64 11.50
N SER A 269 13.72 -9.44 10.44
CA SER A 269 13.81 -8.93 9.05
C SER A 269 12.62 -8.03 8.73
N VAL A 270 11.39 -8.43 9.09
CA VAL A 270 10.19 -7.60 8.88
C VAL A 270 10.33 -6.28 9.64
N ALA A 271 10.69 -6.32 10.91
CA ALA A 271 10.87 -5.12 11.73
C ALA A 271 11.92 -4.18 11.13
N LYS A 272 13.10 -4.70 10.79
CA LYS A 272 14.21 -3.92 10.23
C LYS A 272 13.89 -3.29 8.88
N TYR A 273 13.20 -4.01 7.99
CA TYR A 273 13.00 -3.56 6.61
C TYR A 273 11.66 -2.83 6.38
N SER A 274 10.70 -2.95 7.30
CA SER A 274 9.48 -2.15 7.29
C SER A 274 9.73 -0.65 7.39
N SER A 275 10.80 -0.24 8.09
CA SER A 275 11.17 1.17 8.25
C SER A 275 11.94 1.76 7.08
N VAL A 276 12.36 0.95 6.09
CA VAL A 276 13.07 1.48 4.93
C VAL A 276 12.05 2.30 4.13
N PRO A 277 12.32 3.58 3.81
CA PRO A 277 11.39 4.43 3.05
C PRO A 277 11.53 4.21 1.55
N ASN A 278 10.44 4.39 0.79
CA ASN A 278 10.54 4.39 -0.68
C ASN A 278 11.55 5.46 -1.13
N PRO A 279 12.28 5.22 -2.24
CA PRO A 279 13.20 6.22 -2.78
C PRO A 279 12.47 7.55 -2.99
N LYS A 280 13.12 8.65 -2.61
CA LYS A 280 12.59 10.01 -2.84
C LYS A 280 13.04 10.51 -4.22
N MET A 281 12.15 11.23 -4.92
CA MET A 281 12.53 12.04 -6.06
C MET A 281 13.21 13.33 -5.58
N THR A 282 14.08 13.85 -6.42
CA THR A 282 14.42 15.27 -6.41
C THR A 282 13.13 16.09 -6.51
N PRO A 283 12.99 17.18 -5.73
CA PRO A 283 11.80 18.01 -5.79
C PRO A 283 11.57 18.55 -7.20
N TYR A 284 10.31 18.64 -7.59
CA TYR A 284 9.91 18.96 -8.95
C TYR A 284 10.40 20.36 -9.37
N PRO A 285 10.88 20.53 -10.61
CA PRO A 285 10.95 21.86 -11.20
C PRO A 285 9.54 22.47 -11.21
N GLN A 286 9.38 23.68 -10.68
CA GLN A 286 8.08 24.34 -10.52
C GLN A 286 7.31 24.52 -11.85
N GLU A 287 8.02 24.43 -12.98
CA GLU A 287 7.49 24.61 -14.33
C GLU A 287 6.84 23.35 -14.92
N VAL A 288 7.04 22.16 -14.33
CA VAL A 288 6.53 20.90 -14.88
C VAL A 288 5.28 20.45 -14.10
N PRO A 289 4.13 20.20 -14.77
CA PRO A 289 2.93 19.71 -14.11
C PRO A 289 3.19 18.39 -13.36
N PRO A 290 2.65 18.19 -12.14
CA PRO A 290 2.83 16.95 -11.36
C PRO A 290 2.41 15.68 -12.12
N ASP A 291 1.42 15.77 -13.00
CA ASP A 291 0.88 14.68 -13.82
C ASP A 291 1.83 14.20 -14.95
N PHE A 292 3.02 14.80 -15.07
CA PHE A 292 4.01 14.42 -16.09
C PHE A 292 4.91 13.25 -15.69
N PHE A 293 4.96 12.87 -14.41
CA PHE A 293 5.93 11.93 -13.85
C PHE A 293 5.37 10.53 -13.52
N PHE A 294 4.08 10.28 -13.80
CA PHE A 294 3.44 8.97 -13.67
C PHE A 294 3.38 8.24 -15.01
N PRO A 295 4.28 7.30 -15.30
CA PRO A 295 4.13 6.49 -16.51
C PRO A 295 3.24 5.27 -16.29
N PHE A 296 3.29 4.57 -15.13
CA PHE A 296 2.60 3.29 -14.94
C PHE A 296 2.12 3.02 -13.51
N ILE A 297 0.81 2.80 -13.35
CA ILE A 297 0.21 2.18 -12.16
C ILE A 297 0.11 0.68 -12.45
N ILE A 298 0.70 -0.16 -11.59
CA ILE A 298 0.79 -1.59 -11.82
C ILE A 298 0.18 -2.35 -10.65
N SER A 299 -0.88 -3.11 -10.94
CA SER A 299 -1.42 -4.10 -10.02
C SER A 299 -0.96 -5.48 -10.47
N ARG A 300 -0.38 -6.26 -9.57
CA ARG A 300 0.04 -7.64 -9.84
C ARG A 300 -0.99 -8.61 -9.28
N VAL A 301 -1.28 -9.66 -10.03
CA VAL A 301 -2.03 -10.82 -9.52
C VAL A 301 -1.15 -12.04 -9.66
N ARG A 302 -0.79 -12.65 -8.52
CA ARG A 302 0.06 -13.85 -8.49
C ARG A 302 -0.83 -15.09 -8.35
N THR A 303 -0.79 -15.96 -9.36
CA THR A 303 -1.29 -17.33 -9.23
C THR A 303 -0.11 -18.29 -8.96
N PRO A 304 -0.37 -19.51 -8.48
CA PRO A 304 0.68 -20.51 -8.30
C PRO A 304 1.49 -20.78 -9.57
N LYS A 305 0.85 -20.67 -10.75
CA LYS A 305 1.46 -21.00 -12.06
C LYS A 305 1.92 -19.77 -12.85
N THR A 306 1.33 -18.61 -12.63
CA THR A 306 1.54 -17.42 -13.47
C THR A 306 1.51 -16.13 -12.65
N ALA A 307 2.18 -15.09 -13.13
CA ALA A 307 2.03 -13.73 -12.62
C ALA A 307 1.40 -12.89 -13.72
N MET A 308 0.26 -12.27 -13.40
CA MET A 308 -0.46 -11.35 -14.27
C MET A 308 -0.23 -9.93 -13.77
N PHE A 309 -0.15 -8.98 -14.69
CA PHE A 309 0.00 -7.56 -14.39
C PHE A 309 -1.12 -6.81 -15.09
N HIS A 310 -1.83 -5.98 -14.33
CA HIS A 310 -2.71 -4.97 -14.85
C HIS A 310 -1.98 -3.64 -14.80
N ILE A 311 -1.74 -3.04 -15.95
CA ILE A 311 -0.87 -1.87 -16.11
C ILE A 311 -1.74 -0.76 -16.69
N ILE A 312 -1.84 0.35 -15.98
CA ILE A 312 -2.50 1.56 -16.46
C ILE A 312 -1.41 2.55 -16.81
N THR A 313 -1.33 2.93 -18.08
CA THR A 313 -0.38 3.95 -18.54
C THR A 313 -0.88 5.36 -18.21
N ARG A 314 0.00 6.35 -18.31
CA ARG A 314 -0.34 7.77 -18.22
C ARG A 314 -1.53 8.17 -19.12
N GLN A 315 -1.57 7.64 -20.34
CA GLN A 315 -2.63 7.93 -21.31
C GLN A 315 -3.94 7.17 -21.01
N LYS A 316 -4.07 6.60 -19.80
CA LYS A 316 -5.17 5.71 -19.39
C LYS A 316 -5.32 4.50 -20.32
N GLN A 317 -4.26 4.12 -21.03
CA GLN A 317 -4.26 2.87 -21.79
C GLN A 317 -4.09 1.72 -20.82
N VAL A 318 -4.92 0.70 -20.99
CA VAL A 318 -4.83 -0.53 -20.21
C VAL A 318 -3.96 -1.51 -20.96
N LEU A 319 -2.88 -1.94 -20.33
CA LEU A 319 -2.01 -3.01 -20.78
C LEU A 319 -2.11 -4.19 -19.81
N SER A 320 -1.92 -5.39 -20.34
CA SER A 320 -1.83 -6.61 -19.55
C SER A 320 -0.44 -7.22 -19.69
N GLY A 321 0.12 -7.66 -18.58
CA GLY A 321 1.39 -8.37 -18.53
C GLY A 321 1.19 -9.81 -18.09
N PHE A 322 1.93 -10.75 -18.67
CA PHE A 322 1.86 -12.17 -18.31
C PHE A 322 3.26 -12.77 -18.22
N TYR A 323 3.55 -13.43 -17.10
CA TYR A 323 4.79 -14.19 -16.88
C TYR A 323 4.48 -15.60 -16.40
N ASN A 324 5.01 -16.62 -17.09
CA ASN A 324 4.76 -18.03 -16.78
C ASN A 324 5.81 -18.60 -15.81
N HIS A 325 5.34 -19.32 -14.79
CA HIS A 325 6.17 -20.11 -13.88
C HIS A 325 5.50 -21.43 -13.46
N GLU A 326 4.89 -22.12 -14.41
CA GLU A 326 4.13 -23.37 -14.23
C GLU A 326 4.79 -24.51 -13.44
N PHE A 327 6.12 -24.58 -13.42
CA PHE A 327 6.87 -25.58 -12.67
C PHE A 327 6.84 -25.35 -11.15
N GLN A 328 6.57 -24.12 -10.72
CA GLN A 328 6.70 -23.70 -9.32
C GLN A 328 5.82 -24.49 -8.36
N PRO A 329 4.49 -24.67 -8.57
CA PRO A 329 3.66 -25.38 -7.60
C PRO A 329 4.16 -26.80 -7.32
N ILE A 330 4.64 -27.47 -8.36
CA ILE A 330 5.18 -28.83 -8.27
C ILE A 330 6.49 -28.83 -7.47
N LEU A 331 7.41 -27.93 -7.81
CA LEU A 331 8.71 -27.87 -7.13
C LEU A 331 8.56 -27.43 -5.67
N SER A 332 7.75 -26.41 -5.40
CA SER A 332 7.40 -25.96 -4.05
C SER A 332 6.73 -27.07 -3.24
N ALA A 333 5.81 -27.84 -3.83
CA ALA A 333 5.18 -28.97 -3.14
C ALA A 333 6.21 -30.06 -2.77
N GLY A 334 7.16 -30.35 -3.65
CA GLY A 334 8.25 -31.28 -3.36
C GLY A 334 9.16 -30.78 -2.23
N VAL A 335 9.69 -29.55 -2.34
CA VAL A 335 10.64 -28.99 -1.37
C VAL A 335 9.97 -28.75 0.00
N TYR A 336 8.84 -28.03 0.03
CA TYR A 336 8.15 -27.79 1.30
C TYR A 336 7.53 -29.04 1.87
N GLY A 337 7.05 -29.96 1.03
CA GLY A 337 6.56 -31.26 1.48
C GLY A 337 7.65 -32.05 2.20
N LEU A 338 8.86 -32.10 1.63
CA LEU A 338 10.01 -32.75 2.25
C LEU A 338 10.40 -32.11 3.59
N ILE A 339 10.50 -30.77 3.63
CA ILE A 339 10.84 -30.03 4.85
C ILE A 339 9.76 -30.24 5.92
N ALA A 340 8.49 -30.07 5.56
CA ALA A 340 7.36 -30.25 6.46
C ALA A 340 7.28 -31.69 6.99
N PHE A 341 7.55 -32.68 6.14
CA PHE A 341 7.63 -34.08 6.55
C PHE A 341 8.72 -34.32 7.59
N HIS A 342 9.93 -33.79 7.39
CA HIS A 342 11.00 -33.94 8.37
C HIS A 342 10.74 -33.17 9.67
N ILE A 343 10.12 -31.99 9.60
CA ILE A 343 9.67 -31.27 10.77
C ILE A 343 8.65 -32.12 11.54
N PHE A 344 7.60 -32.58 10.87
CA PHE A 344 6.57 -33.43 11.46
C PHE A 344 7.19 -34.68 12.09
N TRP A 345 8.02 -35.43 11.35
CA TRP A 345 8.67 -36.62 11.85
C TRP A 345 9.53 -36.35 13.09
N SER A 346 10.30 -35.27 13.09
CA SER A 346 11.12 -34.90 14.27
C SER A 346 10.26 -34.51 15.46
N MET A 347 9.16 -33.79 15.24
CA MET A 347 8.23 -33.38 16.30
C MET A 347 7.44 -34.55 16.90
N THR A 348 7.12 -35.58 16.10
CA THR A 348 6.47 -36.79 16.63
C THR A 348 7.34 -37.55 17.62
N GLY A 349 8.66 -37.33 17.62
CA GLY A 349 9.58 -37.86 18.63
C GLY A 349 9.40 -37.28 20.04
N PHE A 350 8.52 -36.28 20.24
CA PHE A 350 8.06 -35.90 21.58
C PHE A 350 6.98 -36.84 22.13
N ILE A 351 6.28 -37.55 21.24
CA ILE A 351 5.20 -38.48 21.59
C ILE A 351 5.74 -39.91 21.55
N ASN A 352 6.22 -40.35 20.38
CA ASN A 352 6.78 -41.68 20.17
C ASN A 352 7.78 -41.62 19.01
N GLU A 353 9.04 -42.00 19.26
CA GLU A 353 10.14 -41.93 18.28
C GLU A 353 9.90 -42.77 17.03
N ASN A 354 9.10 -43.85 17.14
CA ASN A 354 8.83 -44.78 16.05
C ASN A 354 7.49 -44.53 15.35
N MET A 355 6.72 -43.51 15.74
CA MET A 355 5.35 -43.32 15.25
C MET A 355 5.27 -43.19 13.73
N VAL A 356 6.11 -42.34 13.12
CA VAL A 356 6.08 -42.11 11.66
C VAL A 356 6.57 -43.33 10.89
N ILE A 357 7.71 -43.90 11.27
CA ILE A 357 8.27 -45.08 10.60
C ILE A 357 7.38 -46.30 10.79
N GLY A 358 6.83 -46.51 11.97
CA GLY A 358 5.90 -47.59 12.27
C GLY A 358 4.60 -47.46 11.47
N THR A 359 4.05 -46.24 11.38
CA THR A 359 2.86 -45.97 10.56
C THR A 359 3.14 -46.22 9.08
N LEU A 360 4.27 -45.74 8.55
CA LEU A 360 4.65 -46.01 7.17
C LEU A 360 4.91 -47.49 6.92
N ALA A 361 5.53 -48.20 7.86
CA ALA A 361 5.79 -49.63 7.77
C ALA A 361 4.51 -50.49 7.77
N SER A 362 3.41 -49.98 8.34
CA SER A 362 2.10 -50.64 8.35
C SER A 362 1.35 -50.61 7.02
N LEU A 363 1.78 -49.75 6.08
CA LEU A 363 1.16 -49.64 4.75
C LEU A 363 1.53 -50.85 3.85
N PRO A 364 0.74 -51.14 2.80
CA PRO A 364 1.18 -52.05 1.74
C PRO A 364 2.49 -51.54 1.12
N LEU A 365 3.49 -52.41 0.96
CA LEU A 365 4.88 -52.04 0.61
C LEU A 365 5.56 -51.08 1.62
N GLY A 366 4.99 -50.94 2.81
CA GLY A 366 5.39 -49.99 3.84
C GLY A 366 6.83 -50.13 4.30
N LYS A 367 7.41 -51.33 4.28
CA LYS A 367 8.83 -51.54 4.60
C LYS A 367 9.77 -50.76 3.66
N TYR A 368 9.41 -50.65 2.38
CA TYR A 368 10.17 -49.87 1.40
C TYR A 368 9.94 -48.37 1.60
N ILE A 369 8.68 -47.95 1.76
CA ILE A 369 8.31 -46.55 1.98
C ILE A 369 8.94 -46.00 3.26
N ALA A 370 8.91 -46.77 4.35
CA ALA A 370 9.52 -46.40 5.62
C ALA A 370 11.06 -46.35 5.56
N SER A 371 11.69 -47.04 4.59
CA SER A 371 13.14 -46.97 4.39
C SER A 371 13.57 -45.71 3.62
N LEU A 372 12.69 -45.23 2.71
CA LEU A 372 12.92 -44.05 1.88
C LEU A 372 11.68 -43.14 1.83
N PRO A 373 11.24 -42.57 2.96
CA PRO A 373 10.01 -41.77 3.00
C PRO A 373 10.11 -40.47 2.19
N GLU A 374 11.32 -40.06 1.82
CA GLU A 374 11.58 -38.87 1.02
C GLU A 374 11.26 -39.06 -0.48
N PHE A 375 11.17 -40.31 -0.95
CA PHE A 375 11.01 -40.66 -2.36
C PHE A 375 9.91 -39.89 -3.12
N PRO A 376 8.65 -39.81 -2.63
CA PRO A 376 7.60 -39.06 -3.35
C PRO A 376 7.93 -37.57 -3.52
N PHE A 377 8.58 -36.96 -2.53
CA PHE A 377 8.98 -35.56 -2.60
C PHE A 377 10.13 -35.35 -3.59
N VAL A 378 11.12 -36.26 -3.58
CA VAL A 378 12.23 -36.24 -4.55
C VAL A 378 11.70 -36.38 -5.98
N LEU A 379 10.72 -37.25 -6.23
CA LEU A 379 10.08 -37.36 -7.54
C LEU A 379 9.41 -36.05 -7.98
N LEU A 380 8.68 -35.38 -7.08
CA LEU A 380 8.09 -34.07 -7.37
C LEU A 380 9.16 -33.01 -7.68
N ILE A 381 10.28 -33.01 -6.95
CA ILE A 381 11.40 -32.09 -7.22
C ILE A 381 12.00 -32.36 -8.60
N ILE A 382 12.29 -33.61 -8.94
CA ILE A 382 12.83 -34.00 -10.24
C ILE A 382 11.86 -33.61 -11.36
N TYR A 383 10.58 -33.95 -11.21
CA TYR A 383 9.55 -33.59 -12.19
C TYR A 383 9.40 -32.07 -12.33
N GLY A 384 9.46 -31.32 -11.23
CA GLY A 384 9.47 -29.87 -11.22
C GLY A 384 10.69 -29.28 -11.95
N LEU A 385 11.88 -29.86 -11.79
CA LEU A 385 13.09 -29.43 -12.50
C LEU A 385 13.03 -29.72 -14.00
N ILE A 386 12.48 -30.88 -14.40
CA ILE A 386 12.22 -31.20 -15.81
C ILE A 386 11.22 -30.19 -16.39
N LYS A 387 10.13 -29.92 -15.67
CA LYS A 387 9.15 -28.93 -16.12
C LYS A 387 9.76 -27.52 -16.19
N LYS A 388 10.66 -27.17 -15.26
CA LYS A 388 11.38 -25.89 -15.27
C LYS A 388 12.24 -25.71 -16.52
N SER A 389 12.94 -26.76 -16.98
CA SER A 389 13.76 -26.68 -18.20
C SER A 389 12.91 -26.61 -19.48
N GLN A 390 11.70 -27.18 -19.46
CA GLN A 390 10.75 -27.11 -20.57
C GLN A 390 9.93 -25.81 -20.61
N THR A 391 9.76 -25.13 -19.47
CA THR A 391 8.93 -23.92 -19.38
C THR A 391 9.71 -22.69 -19.85
N LEU A 392 9.28 -22.07 -20.94
CA LEU A 392 9.81 -20.78 -21.37
C LEU A 392 9.31 -19.65 -20.44
N GLN A 393 10.22 -19.14 -19.61
CA GLN A 393 9.98 -18.04 -18.67
C GLN A 393 9.91 -16.67 -19.37
N LYS A 394 8.91 -16.49 -20.23
CA LYS A 394 8.75 -15.28 -21.04
C LYS A 394 7.73 -14.33 -20.41
N LEU A 395 8.08 -13.05 -20.34
CA LEU A 395 7.14 -11.96 -20.06
C LEU A 395 6.52 -11.51 -21.39
N TYR A 396 5.21 -11.41 -21.43
CA TYR A 396 4.46 -10.77 -22.50
C TYR A 396 3.79 -9.51 -21.96
N VAL A 397 3.83 -8.43 -22.71
CA VAL A 397 3.02 -7.24 -22.47
C VAL A 397 2.13 -7.06 -23.69
N GLN A 398 0.83 -6.97 -23.44
CA GLN A 398 -0.22 -6.88 -24.43
C GLN A 398 -1.08 -5.65 -24.19
N ASP A 399 -1.71 -5.13 -25.25
CA ASP A 399 -2.73 -4.09 -25.13
C ASP A 399 -4.08 -4.67 -24.68
N ALA A 400 -5.10 -3.82 -24.57
CA ALA A 400 -6.46 -4.22 -24.24
C ALA A 400 -7.12 -5.16 -25.28
N GLN A 401 -6.59 -5.20 -26.51
CA GLN A 401 -7.02 -6.10 -27.59
C GLN A 401 -6.17 -7.38 -27.67
N THR A 402 -5.32 -7.63 -26.67
CA THR A 402 -4.38 -8.77 -26.60
C THR A 402 -3.26 -8.78 -27.64
N ASN A 403 -3.07 -7.68 -28.38
CA ASN A 403 -1.96 -7.56 -29.32
C ASN A 403 -0.64 -7.47 -28.55
N PRO A 404 0.41 -8.20 -28.96
CA PRO A 404 1.70 -8.11 -28.30
C PRO A 404 2.29 -6.71 -28.52
N VAL A 405 2.55 -6.01 -27.41
CA VAL A 405 3.32 -4.77 -27.42
C VAL A 405 4.81 -5.08 -27.32
N MET A 406 5.16 -6.04 -26.45
CA MET A 406 6.53 -6.42 -26.19
C MET A 406 6.65 -7.77 -25.52
N SER A 407 7.79 -8.40 -25.71
CA SER A 407 8.12 -9.62 -25.01
C SER A 407 9.56 -9.67 -24.54
N VAL A 408 9.77 -10.24 -23.36
CA VAL A 408 11.09 -10.39 -22.74
C VAL A 408 11.31 -11.85 -22.41
N MET A 409 12.40 -12.43 -22.92
CA MET A 409 12.70 -13.86 -22.76
C MET A 409 14.11 -14.07 -22.23
N PRO A 410 14.35 -15.14 -21.45
CA PRO A 410 15.69 -15.48 -20.97
C PRO A 410 16.58 -15.82 -22.15
N ASP A 411 17.85 -15.46 -22.05
CA ASP A 411 18.87 -15.79 -23.04
C ASP A 411 20.07 -16.47 -22.35
N LYS A 412 20.92 -17.16 -23.13
CA LYS A 412 22.13 -17.81 -22.61
C LYS A 412 23.30 -16.85 -22.48
N LYS A 413 23.42 -15.88 -23.38
CA LYS A 413 24.50 -14.90 -23.43
C LYS A 413 24.18 -13.68 -22.55
N TYR A 414 22.92 -13.27 -22.55
CA TYR A 414 22.43 -12.12 -21.80
C TYR A 414 21.52 -12.56 -20.66
N TYR A 415 21.23 -11.65 -19.72
CA TYR A 415 20.22 -11.92 -18.71
C TYR A 415 18.86 -12.12 -19.41
N ALA A 416 18.48 -11.23 -20.32
CA ALA A 416 17.29 -11.40 -21.15
C ALA A 416 17.37 -10.60 -22.45
N ILE A 417 16.62 -11.04 -23.47
CA ILE A 417 16.43 -10.32 -24.73
C ILE A 417 15.02 -9.74 -24.76
N MET A 418 14.91 -8.50 -25.22
CA MET A 418 13.67 -7.77 -25.39
C MET A 418 13.31 -7.65 -26.87
N LYS A 419 12.08 -8.01 -27.21
CA LYS A 419 11.53 -7.95 -28.57
C LYS A 419 10.27 -7.11 -28.60
N ASP A 420 10.09 -6.33 -29.66
CA ASP A 420 8.85 -5.57 -29.90
C ASP A 420 7.67 -6.49 -30.26
N GLY A 421 6.51 -5.88 -30.49
CA GLY A 421 5.30 -6.57 -30.93
C GLY A 421 5.42 -7.31 -32.27
N LYS A 422 6.38 -6.92 -33.11
CA LYS A 422 6.70 -7.57 -34.40
C LYS A 422 7.73 -8.69 -34.24
N GLY A 423 8.28 -8.89 -33.04
CA GLY A 423 9.32 -9.86 -32.76
C GLY A 423 10.73 -9.42 -33.12
N LYS A 424 10.95 -8.15 -33.49
CA LYS A 424 12.27 -7.58 -33.71
C LYS A 424 12.95 -7.34 -32.36
N GLU A 425 14.22 -7.71 -32.25
CA GLU A 425 15.02 -7.39 -31.08
C GLU A 425 15.23 -5.88 -30.99
N VAL A 426 14.93 -5.34 -29.80
CA VAL A 426 15.03 -3.89 -29.52
C VAL A 426 15.99 -3.58 -28.40
N ALA A 427 16.32 -4.54 -27.53
CA ALA A 427 17.27 -4.33 -26.44
C ALA A 427 17.69 -5.66 -25.79
N GLN A 428 18.77 -5.59 -25.03
CA GLN A 428 19.33 -6.67 -24.24
C GLN A 428 19.48 -6.21 -22.77
N LEU A 429 19.20 -7.11 -21.83
CA LEU A 429 19.44 -6.89 -20.40
C LEU A 429 20.68 -7.68 -19.98
N HIS A 430 21.65 -6.98 -19.40
CA HIS A 430 22.87 -7.59 -18.84
C HIS A 430 22.87 -7.47 -17.32
N GLN A 431 22.89 -8.59 -16.62
CA GLN A 431 23.11 -8.58 -15.17
C GLN A 431 24.59 -8.40 -14.88
N ARG A 432 24.94 -7.37 -14.10
CA ARG A 432 26.27 -7.20 -13.53
C ARG A 432 26.17 -7.18 -12.01
N ASN A 433 26.94 -8.06 -11.38
CA ASN A 433 27.08 -8.08 -9.92
C ASN A 433 28.39 -7.37 -9.59
N ASP A 434 28.27 -6.20 -8.98
CA ASP A 434 29.39 -5.34 -8.60
C ASP A 434 29.52 -5.40 -7.08
N GLY A 435 30.22 -6.44 -6.60
CA GLY A 435 30.29 -6.78 -5.17
C GLY A 435 28.93 -7.18 -4.60
N SER A 436 28.43 -6.39 -3.64
CA SER A 436 27.14 -6.63 -2.97
C SER A 436 25.94 -6.04 -3.72
N VAL A 437 26.16 -5.21 -4.75
CA VAL A 437 25.10 -4.48 -5.43
C VAL A 437 24.65 -5.24 -6.69
N ARG A 438 23.34 -5.48 -6.79
CA ARG A 438 22.72 -6.15 -7.94
C ARG A 438 22.29 -5.08 -8.96
N LYS A 439 22.86 -5.14 -10.17
CA LYS A 439 22.59 -4.17 -11.23
C LYS A 439 22.24 -4.88 -12.55
N TRP A 440 21.39 -4.26 -13.35
CA TRP A 440 21.03 -4.70 -14.69
C TRP A 440 21.19 -3.54 -15.67
N HIS A 441 22.09 -3.68 -16.63
CA HIS A 441 22.25 -2.70 -17.71
C HIS A 441 21.28 -3.01 -18.83
N PHE A 442 20.51 -2.01 -19.23
CA PHE A 442 19.75 -2.03 -20.45
C PHE A 442 20.64 -1.55 -21.58
N VAL A 443 20.85 -2.41 -22.56
CA VAL A 443 21.73 -2.20 -23.70
C VAL A 443 20.88 -2.18 -24.97
N ASP A 444 20.96 -1.10 -25.74
CA ASP A 444 20.25 -0.96 -27.01
C ASP A 444 20.92 -1.79 -28.13
N THR A 445 20.33 -1.82 -29.32
CA THR A 445 20.86 -2.55 -30.49
C THR A 445 22.27 -2.11 -30.91
N ASP A 446 22.67 -0.89 -30.54
CA ASP A 446 24.00 -0.33 -30.82
C ASP A 446 25.04 -0.66 -29.73
N ASN A 447 24.73 -1.60 -28.82
CA ASN A 447 25.56 -1.98 -27.67
C ASN A 447 25.87 -0.84 -26.68
N GLN A 448 25.07 0.22 -26.67
CA GLN A 448 25.19 1.32 -25.72
C GLN A 448 24.29 1.07 -24.51
N VAL A 449 24.82 1.35 -23.31
CA VAL A 449 24.04 1.29 -22.07
C VAL A 449 23.17 2.54 -21.97
N VAL A 450 21.85 2.38 -22.11
CA VAL A 450 20.91 3.51 -22.05
C VAL A 450 20.56 3.86 -20.60
N PHE A 451 20.33 2.83 -19.78
CA PHE A 451 20.06 3.00 -18.35
C PHE A 451 20.44 1.73 -17.57
N THR A 452 20.52 1.87 -16.25
CA THR A 452 20.85 0.78 -15.33
C THR A 452 19.78 0.68 -14.25
N ILE A 453 19.23 -0.51 -14.06
CA ILE A 453 18.35 -0.82 -12.93
C ILE A 453 19.24 -1.32 -11.79
N VAL A 454 19.09 -0.75 -10.60
CA VAL A 454 19.88 -1.08 -9.41
C VAL A 454 18.93 -1.49 -8.28
N ASP A 455 19.23 -2.61 -7.61
CA ASP A 455 18.61 -2.94 -6.33
C ASP A 455 19.31 -2.14 -5.22
N GLU A 456 18.62 -1.13 -4.68
CA GLU A 456 19.21 -0.23 -3.67
C GLU A 456 19.44 -0.91 -2.33
N HIS A 457 18.70 -1.99 -2.06
CA HIS A 457 18.76 -2.70 -0.78
C HIS A 457 18.87 -4.22 -1.03
N PRO A 458 20.03 -4.70 -1.52
CA PRO A 458 20.24 -6.12 -1.84
C PRO A 458 20.11 -7.03 -0.60
N GLU A 459 20.25 -6.47 0.60
CA GLU A 459 20.04 -7.20 1.85
C GLU A 459 18.57 -7.62 2.07
N ILE A 460 17.61 -6.86 1.53
CA ILE A 460 16.20 -7.24 1.54
C ILE A 460 16.02 -8.49 0.68
N TYR A 461 16.65 -8.55 -0.49
CA TYR A 461 16.62 -9.75 -1.34
C TYR A 461 17.18 -10.98 -0.63
N LYS A 462 18.31 -10.85 0.09
CA LYS A 462 18.88 -11.96 0.87
C LYS A 462 17.92 -12.41 1.98
N ALA A 463 17.29 -11.47 2.69
CA ALA A 463 16.31 -11.79 3.72
C ALA A 463 15.07 -12.49 3.14
N ILE A 464 14.54 -12.01 2.01
CA ILE A 464 13.44 -12.68 1.29
C ILE A 464 13.83 -14.09 0.87
N ARG A 465 15.06 -14.27 0.39
CA ARG A 465 15.54 -15.58 -0.02
C ARG A 465 15.65 -16.55 1.16
N LEU A 466 16.04 -16.08 2.34
CA LEU A 466 16.16 -16.94 3.52
C LEU A 466 14.81 -17.20 4.20
N PHE A 467 14.01 -16.16 4.43
CA PHE A 467 12.80 -16.20 5.25
C PHE A 467 11.48 -16.18 4.45
N GLY A 468 11.55 -15.93 3.13
CA GLY A 468 10.37 -15.72 2.31
C GLY A 468 9.83 -14.29 2.39
N ASN A 469 8.69 -14.06 1.73
CA ASN A 469 8.03 -12.76 1.69
C ASN A 469 6.53 -12.91 2.01
N PRO A 470 6.13 -13.01 3.30
CA PRO A 470 4.72 -13.04 3.67
C PRO A 470 4.08 -11.64 3.74
N THR A 471 4.85 -10.55 3.65
CA THR A 471 4.38 -9.17 3.92
C THR A 471 4.95 -8.16 2.93
N GLY A 472 4.18 -7.15 2.50
CA GLY A 472 4.64 -6.09 1.58
C GLY A 472 5.94 -5.36 1.98
N ALA A 473 6.33 -5.39 3.26
CA ALA A 473 7.57 -4.80 3.77
C ALA A 473 8.86 -5.43 3.20
N LEU A 474 8.88 -6.74 2.91
CA LEU A 474 10.04 -7.45 2.38
C LEU A 474 10.01 -7.47 0.86
N ARG A 475 10.13 -6.29 0.25
CA ARG A 475 10.10 -6.11 -1.21
C ARG A 475 11.35 -5.42 -1.72
N CYS A 476 11.82 -5.87 -2.88
CA CYS A 476 13.03 -5.32 -3.50
C CYS A 476 12.74 -3.90 -4.01
N ARG A 477 13.72 -3.00 -3.86
CA ARG A 477 13.56 -1.59 -4.20
C ARG A 477 14.49 -1.27 -5.36
N TYR A 478 13.89 -1.23 -6.54
CA TYR A 478 14.62 -0.99 -7.77
C TYR A 478 14.60 0.49 -8.10
N SER A 479 15.77 1.03 -8.41
CA SER A 479 15.92 2.38 -8.95
C SER A 479 16.56 2.33 -10.33
N ILE A 480 16.18 3.26 -11.18
CA ILE A 480 16.69 3.42 -12.53
C ILE A 480 17.72 4.55 -12.49
N PHE A 481 18.89 4.31 -13.07
CA PHE A 481 19.99 5.25 -13.15
C PHE A 481 20.42 5.47 -14.60
N VAL A 482 20.78 6.71 -14.91
CA VAL A 482 21.34 7.16 -16.19
C VAL A 482 22.54 8.02 -15.85
N ASP A 483 23.72 7.69 -16.37
CA ASP A 483 24.96 8.40 -16.06
C ASP A 483 25.17 8.64 -14.54
N ASN A 484 24.87 7.60 -13.75
CA ASN A 484 24.89 7.60 -12.27
C ASN A 484 23.92 8.58 -11.57
N LYS A 485 23.01 9.23 -12.30
CA LYS A 485 21.90 10.01 -11.75
C LYS A 485 20.62 9.17 -11.69
N ARG A 486 19.87 9.26 -10.60
CA ARG A 486 18.61 8.51 -10.43
C ARG A 486 17.57 9.10 -11.37
N ALA A 487 17.16 8.32 -12.36
CA ALA A 487 16.19 8.67 -13.39
C ALA A 487 14.78 8.14 -13.10
N GLY A 488 14.61 7.31 -12.07
CA GLY A 488 13.32 6.74 -11.71
C GLY A 488 13.46 5.66 -10.65
N PHE A 489 12.33 5.11 -10.20
CA PHE A 489 12.32 4.01 -9.22
C PHE A 489 10.96 3.29 -9.18
N LEU A 490 10.99 2.12 -8.56
CA LEU A 490 9.83 1.33 -8.22
C LEU A 490 9.31 1.78 -6.85
N PHE A 491 8.17 2.46 -6.83
CA PHE A 491 7.45 2.74 -5.60
C PHE A 491 6.67 1.50 -5.18
N VAL A 492 6.99 0.97 -4.00
CA VAL A 492 6.35 -0.21 -3.45
C VAL A 492 5.26 0.23 -2.48
N ASP A 493 4.04 -0.27 -2.65
CA ASP A 493 3.01 -0.14 -1.62
C ASP A 493 3.38 -1.05 -0.44
N MET A 494 3.49 -0.48 0.76
CA MET A 494 3.82 -1.23 1.96
C MET A 494 2.66 -2.12 2.44
N ASN A 495 1.43 -1.77 2.06
CA ASN A 495 0.21 -2.43 2.53
C ASN A 495 -0.25 -3.52 1.57
N SER A 496 0.22 -3.46 0.33
CA SER A 496 -0.07 -4.46 -0.68
C SER A 496 1.20 -5.21 -1.10
N PRO A 497 1.25 -6.55 -0.95
CA PRO A 497 2.35 -7.34 -1.49
C PRO A 497 2.41 -7.29 -3.02
N ASP A 498 1.38 -6.77 -3.69
CA ASP A 498 1.20 -6.86 -5.13
C ASP A 498 1.06 -5.51 -5.85
N GLY A 499 0.68 -4.44 -5.15
CA GLY A 499 0.63 -3.09 -5.69
C GLY A 499 2.01 -2.46 -5.81
N PHE A 500 2.34 -1.88 -6.97
CA PHE A 500 3.51 -1.01 -7.10
C PHE A 500 3.36 -0.04 -8.26
N GLN A 501 4.12 1.04 -8.23
CA GLN A 501 4.11 2.07 -9.27
C GLN A 501 5.53 2.28 -9.78
N VAL A 502 5.67 2.54 -11.07
CA VAL A 502 6.96 2.93 -11.64
C VAL A 502 6.93 4.43 -11.84
N HIS A 503 7.84 5.12 -11.15
CA HIS A 503 8.00 6.57 -11.24
C HIS A 503 9.24 6.87 -12.07
N LEU A 504 9.11 7.72 -13.09
CA LEU A 504 10.22 8.14 -13.95
C LEU A 504 10.36 9.65 -13.89
N GLU A 505 11.60 10.12 -13.85
CA GLU A 505 11.93 11.53 -13.94
C GLU A 505 11.76 12.03 -15.38
N TYR A 506 11.18 13.22 -15.53
CA TYR A 506 10.82 13.86 -16.80
C TYR A 506 11.98 13.92 -17.80
N ALA A 507 13.18 14.31 -17.33
CA ALA A 507 14.36 14.43 -18.18
C ALA A 507 14.76 13.10 -18.83
N TYR A 508 14.38 11.99 -18.19
CA TYR A 508 14.85 10.65 -18.54
C TYR A 508 13.75 9.73 -19.09
N ALA A 509 12.48 10.15 -19.03
CA ALA A 509 11.36 9.44 -19.66
C ALA A 509 11.46 9.35 -21.19
N ARG A 510 12.34 10.15 -21.82
CA ARG A 510 12.58 10.16 -23.28
C ARG A 510 13.77 9.31 -23.72
N LEU A 511 14.57 8.77 -22.80
CA LEU A 511 15.80 8.03 -23.15
C LEU A 511 15.53 6.70 -23.84
N ALA A 512 14.45 6.03 -23.46
CA ALA A 512 14.02 4.78 -24.04
C ALA A 512 12.50 4.78 -24.14
N HIS A 513 11.95 3.92 -25.00
CA HIS A 513 10.51 3.78 -25.09
C HIS A 513 9.96 3.37 -23.70
N PRO A 514 8.96 4.06 -23.11
CA PRO A 514 8.51 3.79 -21.74
C PRO A 514 8.10 2.33 -21.50
N GLY A 515 7.55 1.69 -22.52
CA GLY A 515 7.27 0.25 -22.46
C GLY A 515 8.52 -0.58 -22.19
N GLN A 516 9.68 -0.24 -22.78
CA GLN A 516 10.93 -1.01 -22.63
C GLN A 516 11.42 -0.95 -21.18
N ILE A 517 11.41 0.26 -20.60
CA ILE A 517 11.77 0.46 -19.19
C ILE A 517 10.85 -0.36 -18.28
N MET A 518 9.54 -0.27 -18.52
CA MET A 518 8.53 -1.02 -17.77
C MET A 518 8.71 -2.54 -17.92
N SER A 519 8.83 -3.06 -19.14
CA SER A 519 9.01 -4.48 -19.39
C SER A 519 10.30 -5.03 -18.78
N ALA A 520 11.39 -4.25 -18.78
CA ALA A 520 12.62 -4.62 -18.11
C ALA A 520 12.42 -4.76 -16.60
N LEU A 521 11.81 -3.75 -15.96
CA LEU A 521 11.50 -3.79 -14.53
C LEU A 521 10.56 -4.94 -14.17
N LEU A 522 9.48 -5.11 -14.92
CA LEU A 522 8.51 -6.19 -14.71
C LEU A 522 9.16 -7.56 -14.87
N TYR A 523 10.04 -7.72 -15.87
CA TYR A 523 10.76 -8.97 -16.08
C TYR A 523 11.71 -9.27 -14.92
N ILE A 524 12.49 -8.28 -14.48
CA ILE A 524 13.39 -8.44 -13.32
C ILE A 524 12.59 -8.80 -12.07
N ALA A 525 11.53 -8.05 -11.76
CA ALA A 525 10.67 -8.32 -10.61
C ALA A 525 9.99 -9.70 -10.67
N SER A 526 9.59 -10.14 -11.87
CA SER A 526 8.95 -11.45 -12.10
C SER A 526 9.92 -12.63 -12.08
N ARG A 527 11.14 -12.44 -12.60
CA ARG A 527 12.16 -13.48 -12.70
C ARG A 527 12.91 -13.66 -11.39
N GLU A 528 13.34 -12.56 -10.78
CA GLU A 528 14.05 -12.63 -9.51
C GLU A 528 13.15 -13.17 -8.41
N LYS A 529 11.86 -12.81 -8.45
CA LYS A 529 10.82 -13.23 -7.50
C LYS A 529 11.19 -12.91 -6.06
N GLU A 530 10.32 -12.17 -5.39
CA GLU A 530 10.43 -11.97 -3.95
C GLU A 530 9.93 -13.25 -3.23
N LYS A 531 10.62 -14.38 -3.41
CA LYS A 531 10.29 -15.69 -2.84
C LYS A 531 11.54 -16.34 -2.21
N SER A 532 11.32 -17.14 -1.17
CA SER A 532 12.37 -17.92 -0.50
C SER A 532 13.13 -18.84 -1.46
N PHE A 533 14.39 -19.16 -1.14
CA PHE A 533 15.20 -20.22 -1.75
C PHE A 533 14.46 -21.57 -1.78
N PHE A 534 13.55 -21.83 -0.84
CA PHE A 534 12.76 -23.06 -0.85
C PHE A 534 11.73 -23.11 -2.02
N ASN A 535 11.55 -22.01 -2.76
CA ASN A 535 10.76 -21.93 -3.99
C ASN A 535 11.62 -21.96 -5.28
N LEU A 536 12.75 -22.67 -5.30
CA LEU A 536 13.74 -22.68 -6.39
C LEU A 536 13.21 -22.80 -7.83
#